data_AF-A0A354CSM7-F1
#
_entry.id   AF-A0A354CSM7-F1
#
_cell.length_a   1.000
_cell.length_b   1.000
_cell.length_c   1.000
_cell.angle_alpha   90.00
_cell.angle_beta   90.00
_cell.angle_gamma   90.00
#
_symmetry.space_group_name_H-M   'P 1'
#
loop_
_entity.id
_entity.type
_entity.pdbx_description
1 polymer ?
#
loop_
_entity_poly.entity_id
_entity_poly.type
_entity_poly.pdbx_seq_one_letter_code
_entity_poly.pdbx_strand_id
1 'polypeptide(L)'
;MSLKSFDKMCENMIMGKGAEKEVFDERQNQVRAKLTIEALVVYIASVLINSVIMELLYQWCESFCAPMFLLAAICYLYWIARNAAKGSFFGVKGSKSAKYTAFILMLYCFLFSFQHIFPLLENETKYYFSDGKATDDLIFALTFLTFFVSGMITLVLAKKYDKKTEKVQEQKQNKA
;
A
#
# COMPACT_ATOMS: atom_id res chain seq x y z
N MET A 1 29.83 2.22 -20.38
CA MET A 1 30.29 1.15 -19.47
C MET A 1 31.69 0.75 -19.87
N SER A 2 32.66 0.74 -18.94
CA SER A 2 34.03 0.33 -19.26
C SER A 2 34.16 -1.20 -19.20
N LEU A 3 35.07 -1.78 -20.00
CA LEU A 3 35.34 -3.23 -20.01
C LEU A 3 35.62 -3.81 -18.61
N LYS A 4 36.24 -3.04 -17.72
CA LYS A 4 36.46 -3.41 -16.31
C LYS A 4 35.19 -3.63 -15.50
N SER A 5 34.09 -2.94 -15.83
CA SER A 5 32.79 -3.14 -15.16
C SER A 5 32.08 -4.41 -15.62
N PHE A 6 32.37 -4.86 -16.84
CA PHE A 6 31.80 -6.08 -17.41
C PHE A 6 32.56 -7.33 -16.93
N ASP A 7 33.90 -7.28 -16.91
CA ASP A 7 34.71 -8.38 -16.35
C ASP A 7 34.38 -8.62 -14.87
N LYS A 8 34.19 -7.54 -14.09
CA LYS A 8 33.80 -7.65 -12.68
C LYS A 8 32.37 -8.18 -12.49
N MET A 9 31.48 -7.95 -13.46
CA MET A 9 30.14 -8.54 -13.49
C MET A 9 30.19 -10.04 -13.80
N CYS A 10 30.98 -10.45 -14.80
CA CYS A 10 31.21 -11.85 -15.13
C CYS A 10 31.92 -12.60 -14.00
N GLU A 11 32.91 -11.99 -13.36
CA GLU A 11 33.62 -12.55 -12.21
C GLU A 11 32.68 -12.76 -11.01
N ASN A 12 31.79 -11.81 -10.73
CA ASN A 12 30.76 -11.97 -9.68
C ASN A 12 29.72 -13.06 -10.03
N MET A 13 29.37 -13.20 -11.31
CA MET A 13 28.43 -14.21 -11.81
C MET A 13 29.03 -15.63 -11.74
N ILE A 14 30.32 -15.79 -12.11
CA ILE A 14 31.06 -17.05 -12.05
C ILE A 14 31.34 -17.45 -10.59
N MET A 15 31.64 -16.48 -9.72
CA MET A 15 31.87 -16.73 -8.28
C MET A 15 30.58 -16.88 -7.46
N GLY A 16 29.39 -16.80 -8.06
CA GLY A 16 28.11 -16.89 -7.36
C GLY A 16 27.86 -15.77 -6.33
N LYS A 17 28.67 -14.70 -6.35
CA LYS A 17 28.57 -13.58 -5.41
C LYS A 17 27.44 -12.67 -5.84
N GLY A 18 26.23 -12.93 -5.33
CA GLY A 18 25.04 -12.09 -5.52
C GLY A 18 23.86 -12.79 -6.20
N ALA A 19 24.11 -13.90 -6.91
CA ALA A 19 23.06 -14.65 -7.63
C ALA A 19 21.96 -15.17 -6.70
N GLU A 20 22.29 -15.62 -5.48
CA GLU A 20 21.27 -16.05 -4.52
C GLU A 20 20.33 -14.90 -4.13
N LYS A 21 20.88 -13.71 -3.87
CA LYS A 21 20.07 -12.55 -3.46
C LYS A 21 19.13 -12.12 -4.58
N GLU A 22 19.63 -12.06 -5.81
CA GLU A 22 18.84 -11.73 -7.00
C GLU A 22 17.71 -12.75 -7.24
N VAL A 23 17.99 -14.06 -7.12
CA VAL A 23 16.98 -15.13 -7.25
C VAL A 23 15.94 -15.07 -6.13
N PHE A 24 16.32 -14.72 -4.89
CA PHE A 24 15.37 -14.52 -3.79
C PHE A 24 14.47 -13.29 -4.01
N ASP A 25 15.04 -12.19 -4.52
CA ASP A 25 14.29 -10.98 -4.84
C ASP A 25 13.30 -11.22 -6.00
N GLU A 26 13.67 -12.02 -7.01
CA GLU A 26 12.76 -12.44 -8.09
C GLU A 26 11.58 -13.27 -7.58
N ARG A 27 11.84 -14.26 -6.71
CA ARG A 27 10.77 -15.08 -6.10
C ARG A 27 9.80 -14.21 -5.30
N GLN A 28 10.32 -13.24 -4.54
CA GLN A 28 9.47 -12.30 -3.79
C GLN A 28 8.68 -11.37 -4.71
N ASN A 29 9.27 -10.96 -5.84
CA ASN A 29 8.58 -10.17 -6.85
C ASN A 29 7.44 -10.94 -7.52
N GLN A 30 7.65 -12.22 -7.84
CA GLN A 30 6.61 -13.09 -8.38
C GLN A 30 5.45 -13.29 -7.39
N VAL A 31 5.75 -13.50 -6.10
CA VAL A 31 4.73 -13.60 -5.05
C VAL A 31 3.92 -12.30 -4.94
N ARG A 32 4.62 -11.15 -4.96
CA ARG A 32 3.98 -9.83 -4.91
C ARG A 32 3.09 -9.60 -6.14
N ALA A 33 3.54 -9.96 -7.34
CA ALA A 33 2.74 -9.83 -8.56
C ALA A 33 1.45 -10.65 -8.49
N LYS A 34 1.53 -11.91 -8.03
CA LYS A 34 0.33 -12.75 -7.83
C LYS A 34 -0.63 -12.13 -6.82
N LEU A 35 -0.12 -11.62 -5.70
CA LEU A 35 -0.95 -10.93 -4.70
C LEU A 35 -1.58 -9.64 -5.23
N THR A 36 -0.88 -8.90 -6.09
CA THR A 36 -1.42 -7.70 -6.74
C THR A 36 -2.59 -8.07 -7.66
N ILE A 37 -2.45 -9.13 -8.47
CA ILE A 37 -3.53 -9.61 -9.32
C ILE A 37 -4.73 -10.06 -8.47
N GLU A 38 -4.48 -10.82 -7.41
CA GLU A 38 -5.52 -11.25 -6.46
C GLU A 38 -6.28 -10.05 -5.88
N ALA A 39 -5.58 -9.03 -5.39
CA ALA A 39 -6.20 -7.83 -4.85
C ALA A 39 -6.97 -7.02 -5.91
N LEU A 40 -6.47 -6.97 -7.15
CA LEU A 40 -7.13 -6.28 -8.26
C LEU A 40 -8.43 -6.99 -8.66
N VAL A 41 -8.43 -8.32 -8.72
CA VAL A 41 -9.63 -9.12 -8.99
C VAL A 41 -10.68 -8.89 -7.91
N VAL A 42 -10.27 -8.89 -6.63
CA VAL A 42 -11.17 -8.59 -5.50
C VAL A 42 -11.74 -7.18 -5.62
N TYR A 43 -10.92 -6.19 -6.00
CA TYR A 43 -11.37 -4.82 -6.20
C TYR A 43 -12.41 -4.72 -7.33
N ILE A 44 -12.12 -5.29 -8.50
CA ILE A 44 -13.05 -5.27 -9.65
C ILE A 44 -14.37 -5.94 -9.29
N ALA A 45 -14.32 -7.11 -8.65
CA ALA A 45 -15.52 -7.81 -8.21
C ALA A 45 -16.34 -6.97 -7.21
N SER A 46 -15.66 -6.32 -6.25
CA SER A 46 -16.31 -5.47 -5.25
C SER A 46 -16.96 -4.24 -5.88
N VAL A 47 -16.29 -3.59 -6.84
CA VAL A 47 -16.82 -2.45 -7.57
C VAL A 47 -18.03 -2.85 -8.40
N LEU A 48 -17.97 -3.98 -9.12
CA LEU A 48 -19.10 -4.49 -9.89
C LEU A 48 -20.32 -4.77 -9.00
N ILE A 49 -20.11 -5.46 -7.87
CA ILE A 49 -21.19 -5.73 -6.90
C ILE A 49 -21.75 -4.40 -6.36
N ASN A 50 -20.89 -3.45 -5.99
CA ASN A 50 -21.33 -2.15 -5.49
C ASN A 50 -22.13 -1.37 -6.54
N SER A 51 -21.69 -1.35 -7.80
CA SER A 51 -22.41 -0.70 -8.89
C SER A 51 -23.79 -1.33 -9.09
N VAL A 52 -23.90 -2.66 -9.09
CA VAL A 52 -25.18 -3.37 -9.20
C VAL A 52 -26.10 -3.02 -8.03
N ILE A 53 -25.59 -2.97 -6.81
CA ILE A 53 -26.38 -2.57 -5.62
C ILE A 53 -26.87 -1.13 -5.76
N MET A 54 -25.99 -0.20 -6.15
CA MET A 54 -26.31 1.22 -6.25
C MET A 54 -27.29 1.52 -7.39
N GLU A 55 -27.25 0.74 -8.48
CA GLU A 55 -28.10 0.94 -9.66
C GLU A 55 -29.45 0.22 -9.54
N LEU A 56 -29.48 -1.01 -9.02
CA LEU A 56 -30.69 -1.86 -9.04
C LEU A 56 -31.43 -1.95 -7.70
N LEU A 57 -30.75 -1.76 -6.57
CA LEU A 57 -31.35 -1.97 -5.25
C LEU A 57 -31.56 -0.65 -4.51
N TYR A 58 -30.46 0.01 -4.16
CA TYR A 58 -30.51 1.24 -3.38
C TYR A 58 -29.22 2.03 -3.56
N GLN A 59 -29.36 3.26 -4.05
CA GLN A 59 -28.27 4.21 -4.15
C GLN A 59 -27.95 4.74 -2.74
N TRP A 60 -27.06 4.03 -2.04
CA TRP A 60 -26.69 4.33 -0.65
C TRP A 60 -25.70 5.48 -0.51
N CYS A 61 -25.05 5.92 -1.59
CA CYS A 61 -24.12 7.05 -1.62
C CYS A 61 -24.53 8.07 -2.69
N GLU A 62 -24.31 9.36 -2.43
CA GLU A 62 -24.63 10.44 -3.37
C GLU A 62 -23.92 10.26 -4.73
N SER A 63 -22.64 9.91 -4.70
CA SER A 63 -21.85 9.63 -5.91
C SER A 63 -21.57 8.15 -6.11
N PHE A 64 -21.56 7.73 -7.37
CA PHE A 64 -21.04 6.41 -7.75
C PHE A 64 -19.53 6.29 -7.60
N CYS A 65 -18.81 7.43 -7.59
CA CYS A 65 -17.36 7.45 -7.59
C CYS A 65 -16.77 7.32 -6.17
N ALA A 66 -17.38 7.98 -5.17
CA ALA A 66 -16.84 7.99 -3.81
C ALA A 66 -16.69 6.58 -3.19
N PRO A 67 -17.67 5.66 -3.30
CA PRO A 67 -17.52 4.29 -2.82
C PRO A 67 -16.42 3.50 -3.52
N MET A 68 -16.12 3.79 -4.78
CA MET A 68 -15.04 3.10 -5.51
C MET A 68 -13.67 3.41 -4.88
N PHE A 69 -13.43 4.65 -4.47
CA PHE A 69 -12.21 5.02 -3.76
C PHE A 69 -12.10 4.33 -2.39
N LEU A 70 -13.21 4.22 -1.66
CA LEU A 70 -13.24 3.50 -0.39
C LEU A 70 -12.90 2.02 -0.57
N LEU A 71 -13.50 1.37 -1.57
CA LEU A 71 -13.21 -0.02 -1.91
C LEU A 71 -11.74 -0.20 -2.34
N ALA A 72 -11.19 0.74 -3.11
CA ALA A 72 -9.79 0.72 -3.50
C ALA A 72 -8.87 0.80 -2.27
N ALA A 73 -9.19 1.67 -1.30
CA ALA A 73 -8.43 1.80 -0.06
C ALA A 73 -8.50 0.52 0.80
N ILE A 74 -9.67 -0.12 0.90
CA ILE A 74 -9.84 -1.40 1.62
C ILE A 74 -9.04 -2.52 0.92
N CYS A 75 -9.12 -2.62 -0.40
CA CYS A 75 -8.34 -3.60 -1.17
C CYS A 75 -6.83 -3.35 -1.04
N TYR A 76 -6.40 -2.10 -0.97
CA TYR A 76 -5.00 -1.75 -0.72
C TYR A 76 -4.53 -2.20 0.68
N LEU A 77 -5.34 -1.99 1.71
CA LEU A 77 -5.09 -2.49 3.05
C LEU A 77 -4.95 -4.02 3.07
N TYR A 78 -5.87 -4.73 2.39
CA TYR A 78 -5.80 -6.18 2.20
C TYR A 78 -4.49 -6.61 1.53
N TRP A 79 -4.11 -5.92 0.46
CA TRP A 79 -2.86 -6.19 -0.26
C TRP A 79 -1.63 -5.99 0.64
N ILE A 80 -1.58 -4.95 1.48
CA ILE A 80 -0.51 -4.75 2.46
C ILE A 80 -0.47 -5.93 3.45
N ALA A 81 -1.61 -6.29 4.03
CA ALA A 81 -1.68 -7.36 5.03
C ALA A 81 -1.20 -8.71 4.46
N ARG A 82 -1.61 -9.05 3.23
CA ARG A 82 -1.20 -10.30 2.56
C ARG A 82 0.28 -10.32 2.21
N ASN A 83 0.82 -9.20 1.71
CA ASN A 83 2.25 -9.10 1.42
C ASN A 83 3.10 -9.12 2.70
N ALA A 84 2.59 -8.56 3.80
CA ALA A 84 3.23 -8.63 5.12
C ALA A 84 3.29 -10.08 5.63
N ALA A 85 2.18 -10.83 5.49
CA ALA A 85 2.12 -12.24 5.89
C ALA A 85 3.05 -13.14 5.07
N LYS A 86 3.17 -12.91 3.75
CA LYS A 86 4.09 -13.68 2.88
C LYS A 86 5.54 -13.17 2.91
N GLY A 87 5.83 -12.07 3.60
CA GLY A 87 7.17 -11.49 3.70
C GLY A 87 7.71 -10.90 2.38
N SER A 88 6.88 -10.75 1.35
CA SER A 88 7.25 -10.22 0.02
C SER A 88 7.25 -8.70 -0.06
N PHE A 89 6.80 -8.02 1.01
CA PHE A 89 6.49 -6.59 0.97
C PHE A 89 7.73 -5.69 0.78
N PHE A 90 8.87 -6.02 1.40
CA PHE A 90 10.09 -5.18 1.39
C PHE A 90 11.26 -5.72 0.56
N GLY A 91 11.19 -6.97 0.10
CA GLY A 91 12.28 -7.67 -0.57
C GLY A 91 12.85 -6.95 -1.79
N VAL A 92 11.95 -6.56 -2.70
CA VAL A 92 12.31 -6.16 -4.07
C VAL A 92 12.87 -4.74 -4.18
N LYS A 93 12.37 -3.78 -3.38
CA LYS A 93 12.76 -2.36 -3.46
C LYS A 93 13.33 -1.80 -2.15
N GLY A 94 13.50 -2.67 -1.15
CA GLY A 94 13.91 -2.30 0.20
C GLY A 94 12.84 -1.54 0.99
N SER A 95 13.09 -1.37 2.29
CA SER A 95 12.19 -0.68 3.22
C SER A 95 12.06 0.82 2.93
N LYS A 96 13.07 1.45 2.31
CA LYS A 96 13.07 2.89 1.99
C LYS A 96 11.95 3.28 1.03
N SER A 97 11.74 2.52 -0.04
CA SER A 97 10.67 2.80 -1.02
C SER A 97 9.29 2.70 -0.36
N ALA A 98 9.07 1.67 0.46
CA ALA A 98 7.80 1.50 1.18
C ALA A 98 7.54 2.60 2.21
N LYS A 99 8.57 3.06 2.93
CA LYS A 99 8.47 4.22 3.84
C LYS A 99 8.10 5.50 3.09
N TYR A 100 8.69 5.73 1.92
CA TYR A 100 8.37 6.90 1.10
C TYR A 100 6.92 6.86 0.60
N THR A 101 6.44 5.70 0.12
CA THR A 101 5.03 5.54 -0.26
C THR A 101 4.09 5.76 0.93
N ALA A 102 4.40 5.22 2.10
CA ALA A 102 3.62 5.45 3.31
C ALA A 102 3.60 6.94 3.72
N PHE A 103 4.74 7.62 3.62
CA PHE A 103 4.83 9.05 3.90
C PHE A 103 3.98 9.88 2.94
N ILE A 104 4.03 9.59 1.63
CA ILE A 104 3.17 10.24 0.64
C ILE A 104 1.69 10.00 0.97
N LEU A 105 1.29 8.77 1.28
CA LEU A 105 -0.09 8.44 1.64
C LEU A 105 -0.57 9.25 2.85
N MET A 106 0.24 9.33 3.90
CA MET A 106 -0.08 10.12 5.09
C MET A 106 -0.10 11.62 4.81
N LEU A 107 0.83 12.14 4.00
CA LEU A 107 0.83 13.55 3.59
C LEU A 107 -0.44 13.89 2.80
N TYR A 108 -0.87 13.00 1.90
CA TYR A 108 -2.11 13.16 1.15
C TYR A 108 -3.32 13.19 2.09
N CYS A 109 -3.38 12.29 3.07
CA CYS A 109 -4.44 12.30 4.09
C CYS A 109 -4.44 13.61 4.90
N PHE A 110 -3.25 14.11 5.26
CA PHE A 110 -3.11 15.36 6.01
C PHE A 110 -3.58 16.58 5.19
N LEU A 111 -3.19 16.68 3.92
CA LEU A 111 -3.63 17.76 3.03
C LEU A 111 -5.16 17.75 2.83
N PHE A 112 -5.74 16.58 2.61
CA PHE A 112 -7.19 16.44 2.48
C PHE A 112 -7.95 16.68 3.79
N SER A 113 -7.32 16.39 4.94
CA SER A 113 -7.92 16.73 6.24
C SER A 113 -8.15 18.24 6.38
N PHE A 114 -7.28 19.09 5.81
CA PHE A 114 -7.53 20.54 5.81
C PHE A 114 -8.78 20.92 5.01
N GLN A 115 -9.01 20.30 3.84
CA GLN A 115 -10.21 20.55 3.04
C GLN A 115 -11.50 20.24 3.82
N HIS A 116 -11.46 19.29 4.75
CA HIS A 116 -12.62 18.96 5.59
C HIS A 116 -12.67 19.75 6.92
N ILE A 117 -11.55 20.22 7.45
CA ILE A 117 -11.48 21.02 8.69
C ILE A 117 -11.85 22.50 8.45
N PHE A 118 -11.46 23.09 7.31
CA PHE A 118 -11.72 24.50 7.00
C PHE A 118 -13.22 24.88 7.01
N PRO A 119 -14.11 24.11 6.37
CA PRO A 119 -15.55 24.39 6.43
C PRO A 119 -16.15 24.27 7.85
N LEU A 120 -15.51 23.44 8.69
CA LEU A 120 -15.89 23.27 10.10
C LEU A 120 -15.49 24.50 10.94
N LEU A 121 -14.46 25.24 10.50
CA LEU A 121 -14.05 26.53 11.06
C LEU A 121 -14.99 27.68 10.65
N GLU A 122 -15.63 27.56 9.48
CA GLU A 122 -16.54 28.56 8.91
C GLU A 122 -18.00 28.40 9.38
N ASN A 123 -18.28 27.50 10.34
CA ASN A 123 -19.63 27.16 10.82
C ASN A 123 -20.59 26.68 9.72
N GLU A 124 -20.09 26.09 8.63
CA GLU A 124 -20.95 25.37 7.71
C GLU A 124 -21.38 24.05 8.35
N THR A 125 -22.69 23.85 8.55
CA THR A 125 -23.23 22.58 9.02
C THR A 125 -23.07 21.54 7.91
N LYS A 126 -22.02 20.73 7.99
CA LYS A 126 -21.85 19.55 7.15
C LYS A 126 -22.72 18.42 7.66
N TYR A 127 -23.65 17.97 6.83
CA TYR A 127 -24.46 16.79 7.10
C TYR A 127 -23.75 15.57 6.52
N TYR A 128 -23.47 14.56 7.34
CA TYR A 128 -22.86 13.31 6.86
C TYR A 128 -23.84 12.39 6.14
N PHE A 129 -25.13 12.57 6.41
CA PHE A 129 -26.23 11.89 5.74
C PHE A 129 -27.17 12.94 5.18
N SER A 130 -27.49 12.82 3.89
CA SER A 130 -28.42 13.69 3.18
C SER A 130 -29.42 12.81 2.43
N ASP A 131 -30.72 13.06 2.60
CA ASP A 131 -31.80 12.30 1.97
C ASP A 131 -31.70 10.77 2.12
N GLY A 132 -31.26 10.31 3.30
CA GLY A 132 -31.06 8.89 3.60
C GLY A 132 -29.80 8.26 2.99
N LYS A 133 -29.03 9.02 2.19
CA LYS A 133 -27.79 8.57 1.55
C LYS A 133 -26.57 9.05 2.32
N ALA A 134 -25.48 8.29 2.22
CA ALA A 134 -24.17 8.72 2.69
C ALA A 134 -23.59 9.79 1.75
N THR A 135 -23.18 10.91 2.33
CA THR A 135 -22.53 11.99 1.58
C THR A 135 -21.13 11.61 1.12
N ASP A 136 -20.68 12.21 0.02
CA ASP A 136 -19.33 12.01 -0.48
C ASP A 136 -18.27 12.38 0.57
N ASP A 137 -18.51 13.43 1.36
CA ASP A 137 -17.64 13.87 2.44
C ASP A 137 -17.41 12.77 3.49
N LEU A 138 -18.45 12.04 3.88
CA LEU A 138 -18.32 10.91 4.82
C LEU A 138 -17.47 9.79 4.22
N ILE A 139 -17.74 9.43 2.96
CA ILE A 139 -17.05 8.32 2.28
C ILE A 139 -15.59 8.65 2.01
N PHE A 140 -15.28 9.88 1.62
CA PHE A 140 -13.90 10.34 1.47
C PHE A 140 -13.18 10.38 2.83
N ALA A 141 -13.83 10.85 3.90
CA ALA A 141 -13.25 10.79 5.24
C ALA A 141 -12.88 9.36 5.66
N LEU A 142 -13.75 8.37 5.42
CA LEU A 142 -13.46 6.96 5.67
C LEU A 142 -12.32 6.43 4.78
N THR A 143 -12.28 6.86 3.52
CA THR A 143 -11.23 6.48 2.57
C THR A 143 -9.86 6.97 3.04
N PHE A 144 -9.76 8.24 3.44
CA PHE A 144 -8.52 8.82 3.95
C PHE A 144 -8.12 8.21 5.29
N LEU A 145 -9.07 7.91 6.18
CA LEU A 145 -8.79 7.18 7.41
C LEU A 145 -8.19 5.81 7.11
N THR A 146 -8.71 5.10 6.11
CA THR A 146 -8.19 3.79 5.67
C THR A 146 -6.77 3.91 5.09
N PHE A 147 -6.49 4.94 4.30
CA PHE A 147 -5.14 5.20 3.79
C PHE A 147 -4.15 5.60 4.89
N PHE A 148 -4.59 6.38 5.87
CA PHE A 148 -3.78 6.73 7.03
C PHE A 148 -3.38 5.49 7.83
N VAL A 149 -4.35 4.61 8.12
CA VAL A 149 -4.10 3.32 8.77
C VAL A 149 -3.15 2.45 7.94
N SER A 150 -3.34 2.40 6.62
CA SER A 150 -2.46 1.67 5.69
C SER A 150 -1.01 2.19 5.73
N GLY A 151 -0.82 3.50 5.77
CA GLY A 151 0.49 4.15 5.91
C GLY A 151 1.15 3.81 7.25
N MET A 152 0.41 3.88 8.34
CA MET A 152 0.89 3.52 9.69
C MET A 152 1.32 2.06 9.77
N ILE A 153 0.51 1.12 9.27
CA ILE A 153 0.86 -0.31 9.21
C ILE A 153 2.14 -0.51 8.41
N THR A 154 2.26 0.16 7.26
CA THR A 154 3.44 0.08 6.40
C THR A 154 4.72 0.53 7.13
N LEU A 155 4.66 1.63 7.89
CA LEU A 155 5.79 2.12 8.69
C LEU A 155 6.17 1.17 9.82
N VAL A 156 5.19 0.62 10.55
CA VAL A 156 5.42 -0.36 11.61
C VAL A 156 6.11 -1.61 11.05
N LEU A 157 5.60 -2.12 9.92
CA LEU A 157 6.19 -3.26 9.23
C LEU A 157 7.61 -2.95 8.75
N ALA A 158 7.87 -1.74 8.26
CA ALA A 158 9.19 -1.34 7.78
C ALA A 158 10.20 -1.28 8.93
N LYS A 159 9.82 -0.71 10.08
CA LYS A 159 10.65 -0.68 11.29
C LYS A 159 10.97 -2.09 11.80
N LYS A 160 9.98 -3.00 11.76
CA LYS A 160 10.18 -4.41 12.13
C LYS A 160 11.14 -5.12 11.18
N TYR A 161 11.06 -4.84 9.89
CA TYR A 161 11.94 -5.41 8.87
C TYR A 161 13.39 -4.92 9.02
N ASP A 162 13.59 -3.62 9.23
CA ASP A 162 14.93 -3.03 9.43
C ASP A 162 15.61 -3.65 10.65
N LYS A 163 14.91 -3.70 11.80
CA LYS A 163 15.43 -4.32 13.03
C LYS A 163 15.78 -5.80 12.86
N LYS A 164 15.06 -6.54 12.01
CA LYS A 164 15.38 -7.94 11.70
C LYS A 164 16.64 -8.04 10.85
N THR A 165 16.80 -7.13 9.89
CA THR A 165 17.96 -7.11 8.98
C THR A 165 19.24 -6.74 9.72
N GLU A 166 19.19 -5.75 10.62
CA GLU A 166 20.30 -5.36 11.50
C GLU A 166 20.82 -6.54 12.33
N LYS A 167 19.92 -7.25 13.03
CA LYS A 167 20.28 -8.44 13.83
C LYS A 167 20.95 -9.55 13.01
N VAL A 168 20.49 -9.76 11.78
CA VAL A 168 21.07 -10.78 10.89
C VAL A 168 22.47 -10.36 10.43
N GLN A 169 22.71 -9.07 10.23
CA GLN A 169 24.03 -8.54 9.89
C GLN A 169 25.01 -8.65 11.08
N GLU A 170 24.59 -8.28 12.29
CA GLU A 170 25.38 -8.43 13.52
C GLU A 170 25.78 -9.89 13.77
N GLN A 171 24.85 -10.84 13.59
CA GLN A 171 25.15 -12.27 13.73
C GLN A 171 26.12 -12.82 12.69
N LYS A 172 26.13 -12.25 11.48
CA LYS A 172 27.09 -12.61 10.43
C LYS A 172 28.48 -12.04 10.71
N GLN A 173 28.55 -10.84 11.29
CA GLN A 173 29.82 -10.21 11.68
C GLN A 173 30.46 -10.89 12.89
N ASN A 174 29.67 -11.34 13.87
CA ASN A 174 30.21 -12.06 15.04
C ASN A 174 30.62 -13.52 14.76
N LYS A 175 30.31 -14.05 13.57
CA LYS A 175 30.66 -15.42 13.14
C LYS A 175 31.79 -15.46 12.10
N ALA A 176 32.26 -14.29 11.64
CA ALA A 176 33.38 -14.14 10.72
C ALA A 176 34.64 -13.73 11.50
#